data_AF-A0A523IMM1-F1
#
_entry.id   AF-A0A523IMM1-F1
#
_cell.length_a   1.000
_cell.length_b   1.000
_cell.length_c   1.000
_cell.angle_alpha   90.00
_cell.angle_beta   90.00
_cell.angle_gamma   90.00
#
_symmetry.space_group_name_H-M   'P 1'
#
loop_
_entity.id
_entity.type
_entity.pdbx_description
1 polymer ?
#
loop_
_entity_poly.entity_id
_entity_poly.type
_entity_poly.pdbx_seq_one_letter_code
_entity_poly.pdbx_strand_id
1 'polypeptide(L)'
;AALDVYVNEPPASDHELFSIDENVVFTPHLGASTQEAQEKVGIAMAQQIVDFLVNGVVTNAVNMPSLSLDILKRMKPYLILLEKLGSLQGQLCKGGIKEIRIEYKGDVSEFDVSPLTVAALKGFLTPIMDVIVSYVNAPVIAKDKGIRVVESKSSDSEDYTSLVTIQVKTDEGKSRVSGTIFGRVEPRIVAVNGFPIDVIPEGYLLINENSDKPGFIGALCTLLGSKNVNIARLHLGRESIGGKAISFINIDSPVSKEIEQEISKLPDHISVTQVKL
;
A
#
# COMPACT_ATOMS: atom_id res chain seq x y z
N ALA A 1 -24.66 -31.70 -24.88
CA ALA A 1 -23.81 -30.59 -24.40
C ALA A 1 -22.39 -30.77 -24.94
N ALA A 2 -21.57 -29.72 -24.95
CA ALA A 2 -20.14 -29.82 -25.25
C ALA A 2 -19.38 -28.98 -24.23
N LEU A 3 -18.40 -29.58 -23.56
CA LEU A 3 -17.65 -28.97 -22.47
C LEU A 3 -16.16 -29.00 -22.79
N ASP A 4 -15.52 -27.82 -22.73
CA ASP A 4 -14.08 -27.65 -22.93
C ASP A 4 -13.34 -27.31 -21.63
N VAL A 5 -14.03 -26.76 -20.63
CA VAL A 5 -13.43 -26.28 -19.36
C VAL A 5 -14.17 -26.84 -18.15
N TYR A 6 -13.43 -27.01 -17.04
CA TYR A 6 -13.92 -27.62 -15.79
C TYR A 6 -13.61 -26.71 -14.59
N VAL A 7 -14.34 -26.88 -13.49
CA VAL A 7 -14.12 -26.08 -12.27
C VAL A 7 -12.72 -26.32 -11.69
N ASN A 8 -12.29 -27.58 -11.66
CA ASN A 8 -10.93 -27.97 -11.31
C ASN A 8 -10.28 -28.60 -12.55
N GLU A 9 -9.12 -28.09 -12.94
CA GLU A 9 -8.35 -28.60 -14.07
C GLU A 9 -6.96 -29.06 -13.60
N PRO A 10 -6.57 -30.33 -13.82
CA PRO A 10 -7.33 -31.38 -14.51
C PRO A 10 -8.52 -31.90 -13.67
N PRO A 11 -9.65 -32.29 -14.30
CA PRO A 11 -10.76 -32.92 -13.58
C PRO A 11 -10.33 -34.27 -13.00
N ALA A 12 -10.95 -34.67 -11.89
CA ALA A 12 -10.71 -35.98 -11.29
C ALA A 12 -11.08 -37.09 -12.27
N SER A 13 -10.34 -38.21 -12.25
CA SER A 13 -10.58 -39.32 -13.18
C SER A 13 -11.96 -39.97 -13.04
N ASP A 14 -12.57 -39.84 -11.87
CA ASP A 14 -13.91 -40.34 -11.51
C ASP A 14 -14.98 -39.24 -11.52
N HIS A 15 -14.71 -38.09 -12.13
CA HIS A 15 -15.65 -36.96 -12.19
C HIS A 15 -17.01 -37.40 -12.79
N GLU A 16 -18.11 -37.12 -12.09
CA GLU A 16 -19.46 -37.62 -12.43
C GLU A 16 -19.89 -37.36 -13.87
N LEU A 17 -19.48 -36.21 -14.42
CA LEU A 17 -19.73 -35.84 -15.82
C LEU A 17 -19.23 -36.89 -16.83
N PHE A 18 -18.14 -37.60 -16.54
CA PHE A 18 -17.60 -38.63 -17.43
C PHE A 18 -18.41 -39.93 -17.43
N SER A 19 -19.38 -40.08 -16.52
CA SER A 19 -20.32 -41.20 -16.50
C SER A 19 -21.58 -40.95 -17.36
N ILE A 20 -21.67 -39.80 -18.04
CA ILE A 20 -22.80 -39.46 -18.90
C ILE A 20 -22.53 -40.00 -20.31
N ASP A 21 -23.15 -41.13 -20.64
CA ASP A 21 -22.87 -41.88 -21.88
C ASP A 21 -23.55 -41.32 -23.14
N GLU A 22 -24.52 -40.42 -23.02
CA GLU A 22 -25.30 -39.93 -24.16
C GLU A 22 -25.27 -38.41 -24.32
N ASN A 23 -24.99 -37.96 -25.55
CA ASN A 23 -25.16 -36.58 -26.02
C ASN A 23 -24.28 -35.52 -25.32
N VAL A 24 -23.10 -35.90 -24.79
CA VAL A 24 -22.10 -34.95 -24.25
C VAL A 24 -20.73 -35.18 -24.88
N VAL A 25 -20.11 -34.09 -25.36
CA VAL A 25 -18.74 -34.09 -25.89
C VAL A 25 -17.82 -33.37 -24.89
N PHE A 26 -16.69 -33.99 -24.59
CA PHE A 26 -15.68 -33.45 -23.67
C PHE A 26 -14.38 -33.16 -24.42
N THR A 27 -13.81 -31.98 -24.24
CA THR A 27 -12.48 -31.62 -24.71
C THR A 27 -11.64 -31.08 -23.55
N PRO A 28 -10.32 -31.35 -23.52
CA PRO A 28 -9.45 -30.92 -22.42
C PRO A 28 -8.89 -29.51 -22.67
N HIS A 29 -9.72 -28.48 -22.57
CA HIS A 29 -9.34 -27.07 -22.71
C HIS A 29 -8.57 -26.79 -24.01
N LEU A 30 -9.13 -27.26 -25.13
CA LEU A 30 -8.51 -27.17 -26.45
C LEU A 30 -8.88 -25.90 -27.23
N GLY A 31 -9.76 -25.04 -26.70
CA GLY A 31 -10.26 -23.86 -27.40
C GLY A 31 -9.18 -22.92 -27.96
N ALA A 32 -8.03 -22.81 -27.30
CA ALA A 32 -6.88 -22.01 -27.75
C ALA A 32 -5.67 -22.85 -28.21
N SER A 33 -5.82 -24.18 -28.28
CA SER A 33 -4.75 -25.14 -28.63
C SER A 33 -4.65 -25.33 -30.15
N THR A 34 -4.60 -24.23 -30.90
CA THR A 34 -4.40 -24.22 -32.36
C THR A 34 -3.08 -23.55 -32.69
N GLN A 35 -2.44 -23.97 -33.79
CA GLN A 35 -1.16 -23.41 -34.22
C GLN A 35 -1.26 -21.90 -34.49
N GLU A 36 -2.35 -21.49 -35.11
CA GLU A 36 -2.64 -20.10 -35.46
C GLU A 36 -2.87 -19.22 -34.21
N ALA A 37 -3.54 -19.75 -33.18
CA ALA A 37 -3.70 -19.04 -31.92
C ALA A 37 -2.37 -18.87 -31.19
N GLN A 38 -1.56 -19.92 -31.11
CA GLN A 38 -0.24 -19.87 -30.48
C GLN A 38 0.71 -18.92 -31.20
N GLU A 39 0.70 -18.91 -32.55
CA GLU A 39 1.47 -17.96 -33.35
C GLU A 39 1.04 -16.51 -33.09
N LYS A 40 -0.27 -16.22 -33.11
CA LYS A 40 -0.80 -14.89 -32.81
C LYS A 40 -0.45 -14.42 -31.40
N VAL A 41 -0.55 -15.30 -30.40
CA VAL A 41 -0.13 -14.99 -29.02
C VAL A 41 1.37 -14.70 -28.97
N GLY A 42 2.20 -15.53 -29.62
CA GLY A 42 3.64 -15.32 -29.70
C GLY A 42 4.01 -13.96 -30.30
N ILE A 43 3.40 -13.60 -31.44
CA ILE A 43 3.59 -12.29 -32.09
C ILE A 43 3.13 -11.16 -31.17
N ALA A 44 1.98 -11.30 -30.52
CA ALA A 44 1.46 -10.29 -29.61
C ALA A 44 2.39 -10.07 -28.40
N MET A 45 2.95 -11.14 -27.82
CA MET A 45 3.92 -11.04 -26.72
C MET A 45 5.23 -10.40 -27.19
N ALA A 46 5.74 -10.78 -28.37
CA ALA A 46 6.93 -10.19 -28.94
C ALA A 46 6.76 -8.68 -29.20
N GLN A 47 5.61 -8.27 -29.74
CA GLN A 47 5.29 -6.87 -29.97
C GLN A 47 5.20 -6.09 -28.66
N GLN A 48 4.59 -6.65 -27.61
CA GLN A 48 4.56 -6.00 -26.28
C GLN A 48 5.96 -5.80 -25.70
N ILE A 49 6.86 -6.78 -25.87
CA ILE A 49 8.26 -6.66 -25.44
C ILE A 49 8.98 -5.57 -26.26
N VAL A 50 8.79 -5.53 -27.58
CA VAL A 50 9.36 -4.49 -28.45
C VAL A 50 8.84 -3.11 -28.07
N ASP A 51 7.53 -2.97 -27.88
CA ASP A 51 6.90 -1.71 -27.51
C ASP A 51 7.43 -1.19 -26.17
N PHE A 52 7.66 -2.08 -25.20
CA PHE A 52 8.29 -1.72 -23.94
C PHE A 52 9.75 -1.29 -24.11
N LEU A 53 10.56 -2.08 -24.82
CA LEU A 53 12.01 -1.86 -24.92
C LEU A 53 12.38 -0.69 -25.85
N VAL A 54 11.60 -0.45 -26.90
CA VAL A 54 11.89 0.56 -27.94
C VAL A 54 11.10 1.84 -27.69
N ASN A 55 9.78 1.71 -27.57
CA ASN A 55 8.86 2.85 -27.51
C ASN A 55 8.55 3.27 -26.07
N GLY A 56 8.87 2.41 -25.11
CA GLY A 56 8.51 2.62 -23.74
C GLY A 56 7.02 2.54 -23.48
N VAL A 57 6.26 1.77 -24.25
CA VAL A 57 4.82 1.64 -24.03
C VAL A 57 4.56 0.29 -23.36
N VAL A 58 3.92 0.33 -22.20
CA VAL A 58 3.40 -0.87 -21.57
C VAL A 58 1.95 -1.03 -22.01
N THR A 59 1.58 -2.16 -22.58
CA THR A 59 0.19 -2.50 -22.94
C THR A 59 -0.16 -3.87 -22.38
N ASN A 60 -1.41 -4.05 -21.95
CA ASN A 60 -1.94 -5.33 -21.44
C ASN A 60 -1.14 -5.93 -20.28
N ALA A 61 -0.40 -5.11 -19.52
CA ALA A 61 0.29 -5.60 -18.33
C ALA A 61 -0.74 -5.99 -17.28
N VAL A 62 -0.69 -7.26 -16.87
CA VAL A 62 -1.63 -7.84 -15.90
C VAL A 62 -1.57 -7.09 -14.57
N ASN A 63 -0.43 -6.48 -14.25
CA ASN A 63 -0.13 -5.85 -12.96
C ASN A 63 0.22 -4.35 -13.05
N MET A 64 0.10 -3.73 -14.22
CA MET A 64 0.48 -2.32 -14.41
C MET A 64 -0.45 -1.65 -15.44
N PRO A 65 -0.84 -0.38 -15.24
CA PRO A 65 -1.64 0.35 -16.22
C PRO A 65 -0.92 0.49 -17.57
N SER A 66 -1.71 0.54 -18.65
CA SER A 66 -1.21 0.81 -19.99
C SER A 66 -0.82 2.29 -20.13
N LEU A 67 0.45 2.62 -19.86
CA LEU A 67 0.97 3.99 -19.83
C LEU A 67 2.25 4.11 -20.67
N SER A 68 2.55 5.32 -21.14
CA SER A 68 3.85 5.64 -21.72
C SER A 68 4.94 5.70 -20.65
N LEU A 69 6.20 5.41 -21.01
CA LEU A 69 7.33 5.40 -20.08
C LEU A 69 7.54 6.75 -19.40
N ASP A 70 7.28 7.86 -20.08
CA ASP A 70 7.45 9.20 -19.50
C ASP A 70 6.42 9.47 -18.41
N ILE A 71 5.16 9.06 -18.63
CA ILE A 71 4.14 9.13 -17.58
C ILE A 71 4.51 8.17 -16.45
N LEU A 72 4.92 6.94 -16.74
CA LEU A 72 5.34 5.97 -15.72
C LEU A 72 6.52 6.47 -14.89
N LYS A 73 7.53 7.10 -15.50
CA LYS A 73 8.67 7.70 -14.77
C LYS A 73 8.21 8.79 -13.81
N ARG A 74 7.28 9.66 -14.22
CA ARG A 74 6.72 10.71 -13.36
C ARG A 74 5.76 10.17 -12.29
N MET A 75 5.04 9.09 -12.59
CA MET A 75 4.05 8.46 -11.71
C MET A 75 4.70 7.52 -10.67
N LYS A 76 5.85 6.90 -11.00
CA LYS A 76 6.52 5.91 -10.15
C LYS A 76 6.81 6.40 -8.72
N PRO A 77 7.30 7.62 -8.48
CA PRO A 77 7.46 8.13 -7.11
C PRO A 77 6.14 8.14 -6.34
N TYR A 78 5.03 8.52 -6.97
CA TYR A 78 3.70 8.51 -6.36
C TYR A 78 3.20 7.09 -6.10
N LEU A 79 3.43 6.12 -7.00
CA LEU A 79 3.09 4.71 -6.74
C LEU A 79 3.77 4.19 -5.47
N ILE A 80 5.07 4.49 -5.31
CA ILE A 80 5.84 4.11 -4.12
C ILE A 80 5.28 4.83 -2.89
N LEU A 81 5.06 6.14 -2.98
CA LEU A 81 4.52 6.93 -1.86
C LEU A 81 3.17 6.38 -1.39
N LEU A 82 2.22 6.15 -2.31
CA LEU A 82 0.87 5.70 -2.00
C LEU A 82 0.87 4.31 -1.35
N GLU A 83 1.72 3.40 -1.84
CA GLU A 83 1.88 2.08 -1.23
C GLU A 83 2.44 2.18 0.19
N LYS A 84 3.43 3.04 0.43
CA LYS A 84 3.99 3.29 1.77
C LYS A 84 3.00 3.96 2.71
N LEU A 85 2.26 4.97 2.24
CA LEU A 85 1.19 5.63 3.01
C LEU A 85 0.06 4.64 3.33
N GLY A 86 -0.30 3.78 2.37
CA GLY A 86 -1.24 2.69 2.55
C GLY A 86 -0.77 1.75 3.66
N SER A 87 0.46 1.22 3.53
CA SER A 87 1.08 0.31 4.51
C SER A 87 1.13 0.91 5.92
N LEU A 88 1.50 2.20 6.02
CA LEU A 88 1.46 2.92 7.28
C LEU A 88 0.04 2.95 7.86
N GLN A 89 -0.97 3.28 7.05
CA GLN A 89 -2.35 3.32 7.53
C GLN A 89 -2.91 1.97 7.93
N GLY A 90 -2.59 0.92 7.19
CA GLY A 90 -3.00 -0.44 7.53
C GLY A 90 -2.48 -0.84 8.92
N GLN A 91 -1.23 -0.48 9.22
CA GLN A 91 -0.59 -0.79 10.51
C GLN A 91 -1.03 0.12 11.66
N LEU A 92 -1.49 1.35 11.37
CA LEU A 92 -1.99 2.29 12.39
C LEU A 92 -3.49 2.12 12.70
N CYS A 93 -4.27 1.59 11.75
CA CYS A 93 -5.71 1.49 11.92
C CYS A 93 -6.11 0.38 12.91
N LYS A 94 -7.17 0.65 13.68
CA LYS A 94 -7.79 -0.30 14.61
C LYS A 94 -9.30 -0.37 14.34
N GLY A 95 -9.88 -1.54 14.60
CA GLY A 95 -11.29 -1.79 14.36
C GLY A 95 -11.66 -2.14 12.91
N GLY A 96 -12.96 -2.31 12.67
CA GLY A 96 -13.52 -2.67 11.37
C GLY A 96 -13.54 -1.49 10.39
N ILE A 97 -12.82 -1.62 9.28
CA ILE A 97 -12.69 -0.58 8.25
C ILE A 97 -14.01 -0.39 7.49
N LYS A 98 -14.44 0.87 7.34
CA LYS A 98 -15.68 1.24 6.65
C LYS A 98 -15.41 2.05 5.37
N GLU A 99 -14.48 2.99 5.42
CA GLU A 99 -14.16 3.86 4.29
C GLU A 99 -12.65 4.14 4.24
N ILE A 100 -12.08 4.08 3.03
CA ILE A 100 -10.75 4.58 2.69
C ILE A 100 -10.95 5.70 1.69
N ARG A 101 -10.59 6.92 2.09
CA ARG A 101 -10.63 8.11 1.23
C ARG A 101 -9.21 8.50 0.85
N ILE A 102 -8.97 8.70 -0.44
CA ILE A 102 -7.69 9.16 -0.96
C ILE A 102 -7.90 10.49 -1.67
N GLU A 103 -7.21 11.52 -1.18
CA GLU A 103 -7.26 12.87 -1.73
C GLU A 103 -5.93 13.17 -2.44
N TYR A 104 -6.02 13.58 -3.69
CA TYR A 104 -4.92 13.96 -4.57
C TYR A 104 -4.98 15.47 -4.84
N LYS A 105 -3.99 16.23 -4.37
CA LYS A 105 -3.90 17.68 -4.55
C LYS A 105 -2.66 18.08 -5.34
N GLY A 106 -2.77 19.08 -6.22
CA GLY A 106 -1.65 19.62 -7.02
C GLY A 106 -1.28 18.75 -8.21
N ASP A 107 -0.01 18.71 -8.63
CA ASP A 107 0.45 18.03 -9.88
C ASP A 107 0.03 16.55 -9.96
N VAL A 108 -0.02 15.84 -8.82
CA VAL A 108 -0.47 14.44 -8.78
C VAL A 108 -1.92 14.27 -9.27
N SER A 109 -2.74 15.32 -9.17
CA SER A 109 -4.11 15.34 -9.68
C SER A 109 -4.18 15.40 -11.22
N GLU A 110 -3.08 15.65 -11.93
CA GLU A 110 -3.07 15.61 -13.40
C GLU A 110 -3.08 14.18 -13.95
N PHE A 111 -2.63 13.20 -13.17
CA PHE A 111 -2.58 11.80 -13.60
C PHE A 111 -3.95 11.12 -13.58
N ASP A 112 -4.07 10.02 -14.32
CA ASP A 112 -5.03 8.98 -13.96
C ASP A 112 -4.64 8.42 -12.58
N VAL A 113 -5.52 8.59 -11.60
CA VAL A 113 -5.27 8.22 -10.20
C VAL A 113 -5.62 6.76 -9.92
N SER A 114 -6.32 6.07 -10.83
CA SER A 114 -6.74 4.69 -10.63
C SER A 114 -5.57 3.77 -10.22
N PRO A 115 -4.40 3.81 -10.87
CA PRO A 115 -3.24 3.01 -10.47
C PRO A 115 -2.65 3.42 -9.12
N LEU A 116 -2.75 4.71 -8.77
CA LEU A 116 -2.28 5.26 -7.50
C LEU A 116 -3.18 4.78 -6.34
N THR A 117 -4.50 4.75 -6.55
CA THR A 117 -5.47 4.21 -5.60
C THR A 117 -5.20 2.73 -5.36
N VAL A 118 -4.98 1.96 -6.43
CA VAL A 118 -4.65 0.54 -6.33
C VAL A 118 -3.37 0.32 -5.53
N ALA A 119 -2.33 1.13 -5.75
CA ALA A 119 -1.09 1.05 -4.97
C ALA A 119 -1.32 1.33 -3.47
N ALA A 120 -2.13 2.34 -3.14
CA ALA A 120 -2.51 2.60 -1.76
C ALA A 120 -3.33 1.48 -1.14
N LEU A 121 -4.30 0.90 -1.85
CA LEU A 121 -5.08 -0.23 -1.37
C LEU A 121 -4.22 -1.47 -1.15
N LYS A 122 -3.33 -1.78 -2.09
CA LYS A 122 -2.36 -2.88 -1.95
C LYS A 122 -1.53 -2.67 -0.68
N GLY A 123 -0.92 -1.49 -0.54
CA GLY A 123 -0.13 -1.14 0.64
C GLY A 123 -0.93 -1.26 1.93
N PHE A 124 -2.15 -0.73 1.95
CA PHE A 124 -3.04 -0.74 3.11
C PHE A 124 -3.49 -2.12 3.54
N LEU A 125 -3.87 -2.98 2.59
CA LEU A 125 -4.39 -4.31 2.88
C LEU A 125 -3.27 -5.31 3.20
N THR A 126 -2.08 -5.17 2.62
CA THR A 126 -0.95 -6.10 2.82
C THR A 126 -0.64 -6.41 4.30
N PRO A 127 -0.49 -5.43 5.21
CA PRO A 127 -0.15 -5.71 6.61
C PRO A 127 -1.30 -6.25 7.47
N ILE A 128 -2.55 -6.21 6.96
CA ILE A 128 -3.76 -6.56 7.73
C ILE A 128 -4.50 -7.77 7.17
N MET A 129 -3.95 -8.42 6.14
CA MET A 129 -4.55 -9.57 5.48
C MET A 129 -3.62 -10.78 5.55
N ASP A 130 -4.20 -11.95 5.77
CA ASP A 130 -3.46 -13.23 5.74
C ASP A 130 -3.23 -13.76 4.32
N VAL A 131 -3.84 -13.12 3.32
CA VAL A 131 -3.69 -13.46 1.89
C VAL A 131 -2.69 -12.55 1.20
N ILE A 132 -2.05 -13.05 0.16
CA ILE A 132 -1.16 -12.24 -0.67
C ILE A 132 -1.98 -11.18 -1.42
N VAL A 133 -1.71 -9.92 -1.12
CA VAL A 133 -2.33 -8.77 -1.78
C VAL A 133 -1.47 -8.31 -2.95
N SER A 134 -2.08 -8.12 -4.11
CA SER A 134 -1.48 -7.66 -5.36
C SER A 134 -2.22 -6.44 -5.89
N TYR A 135 -1.65 -5.78 -6.91
CA TYR A 135 -2.34 -4.68 -7.62
C TYR A 135 -3.63 -5.15 -8.31
N VAL A 136 -3.79 -6.44 -8.58
CA VAL A 136 -4.99 -6.98 -9.24
C VAL A 136 -6.10 -7.24 -8.24
N ASN A 137 -5.79 -7.90 -7.12
CA ASN A 137 -6.81 -8.33 -6.17
C ASN A 137 -7.14 -7.28 -5.09
N ALA A 138 -6.29 -6.28 -4.85
CA ALA A 138 -6.53 -5.29 -3.78
C ALA A 138 -7.91 -4.59 -3.88
N PRO A 139 -8.36 -4.11 -5.07
CA PRO A 139 -9.69 -3.52 -5.20
C PRO A 139 -10.82 -4.52 -4.96
N VAL A 140 -10.63 -5.77 -5.39
CA VAL A 140 -11.60 -6.86 -5.21
C VAL A 140 -11.74 -7.18 -3.72
N ILE A 141 -10.62 -7.36 -3.02
CA ILE A 141 -10.59 -7.62 -1.57
C ILE A 141 -11.27 -6.48 -0.80
N ALA A 142 -11.00 -5.22 -1.17
CA ALA A 142 -11.63 -4.07 -0.53
C ALA A 142 -13.16 -4.11 -0.71
N LYS A 143 -13.62 -4.38 -1.94
CA LYS A 143 -15.05 -4.48 -2.26
C LYS A 143 -15.74 -5.64 -1.53
N ASP A 144 -15.13 -6.82 -1.52
CA ASP A 144 -15.69 -8.03 -0.88
C ASP A 144 -15.80 -7.86 0.64
N LYS A 145 -14.89 -7.07 1.24
CA LYS A 145 -14.96 -6.68 2.66
C LYS A 145 -15.90 -5.52 2.95
N GLY A 146 -16.60 -5.00 1.94
CA GLY A 146 -17.53 -3.88 2.08
C GLY A 146 -16.84 -2.56 2.41
N ILE A 147 -15.55 -2.42 2.10
CA ILE A 147 -14.79 -1.18 2.31
C ILE A 147 -15.14 -0.21 1.19
N ARG A 148 -15.72 0.95 1.56
CA ARG A 148 -15.97 2.01 0.59
C ARG A 148 -14.67 2.73 0.24
N VAL A 149 -14.30 2.73 -1.03
CA VAL A 149 -13.15 3.50 -1.52
C VAL A 149 -13.65 4.80 -2.14
N VAL A 150 -13.09 5.94 -1.73
CA VAL A 150 -13.47 7.27 -2.22
C VAL A 150 -12.22 7.99 -2.73
N GLU A 151 -12.27 8.45 -3.96
CA GLU A 151 -11.21 9.24 -4.57
C GLU A 151 -11.64 10.70 -4.68
N SER A 152 -10.70 11.62 -4.45
CA SER A 152 -10.92 13.06 -4.58
C SER A 152 -9.71 13.69 -5.24
N LYS A 153 -9.93 14.58 -6.21
CA LYS A 153 -8.88 15.31 -6.93
C LYS A 153 -9.13 16.81 -6.82
N SER A 154 -8.09 17.57 -6.52
CA SER A 154 -8.10 19.04 -6.63
C SER A 154 -6.79 19.54 -7.25
N SER A 155 -6.88 20.55 -8.11
CA SER A 155 -5.72 21.27 -8.64
C SER A 155 -5.09 22.22 -7.62
N ASP A 156 -5.73 22.44 -6.47
CA ASP A 156 -5.23 23.37 -5.46
C ASP A 156 -3.92 22.85 -4.84
N SER A 157 -2.85 23.62 -5.02
CA SER A 157 -1.58 23.45 -4.32
C SER A 157 -1.47 24.52 -3.24
N GLU A 158 -1.81 24.18 -1.99
CA GLU A 158 -1.59 25.05 -0.83
C GLU A 158 -0.07 25.08 -0.51
N ASP A 159 0.37 24.38 0.54
CA ASP A 159 1.76 24.41 1.01
C ASP A 159 2.71 23.46 0.23
N TYR A 160 2.17 22.63 -0.67
CA TYR A 160 2.93 21.63 -1.43
C TYR A 160 2.52 21.62 -2.90
N THR A 161 3.50 21.46 -3.80
CA THR A 161 3.26 21.26 -5.25
C THR A 161 2.42 20.01 -5.52
N SER A 162 2.55 18.99 -4.69
CA SER A 162 1.66 17.83 -4.68
C SER A 162 1.49 17.32 -3.27
N LEU A 163 0.27 16.97 -2.90
CA LEU A 163 -0.04 16.37 -1.61
C LEU A 163 -1.02 15.22 -1.81
N VAL A 164 -0.70 14.08 -1.22
CA VAL A 164 -1.60 12.94 -1.19
C VAL A 164 -1.97 12.63 0.25
N THR A 165 -3.26 12.53 0.52
CA THR A 165 -3.80 12.17 1.83
C THR A 165 -4.55 10.86 1.74
N ILE A 166 -4.28 9.92 2.67
CA ILE A 166 -5.13 8.76 2.91
C ILE A 166 -5.81 8.93 4.27
N GLN A 167 -7.14 9.00 4.24
CA GLN A 167 -7.99 9.01 5.44
C GLN A 167 -8.74 7.69 5.54
N VAL A 168 -8.68 7.07 6.71
CA VAL A 168 -9.37 5.81 6.99
C VAL A 168 -10.40 6.06 8.08
N LYS A 169 -11.62 5.59 7.85
CA LYS A 169 -12.69 5.55 8.84
C LYS A 169 -12.94 4.11 9.24
N THR A 170 -12.83 3.85 10.54
CA THR A 170 -13.20 2.58 11.16
C THR A 170 -14.43 2.79 12.06
N ASP A 171 -14.89 1.72 12.70
CA ASP A 171 -15.88 1.78 13.77
C ASP A 171 -15.32 2.41 15.07
N GLU A 172 -14.00 2.36 15.27
CA GLU A 172 -13.32 2.94 16.44
C GLU A 172 -12.90 4.41 16.25
N GLY A 173 -12.80 4.90 15.02
CA GLY A 173 -12.43 6.30 14.78
C GLY A 173 -12.01 6.65 13.37
N LYS A 174 -11.20 7.71 13.25
CA LYS A 174 -10.62 8.16 11.99
C LYS A 174 -9.13 8.39 12.18
N SER A 175 -8.35 7.98 11.19
CA SER A 175 -6.93 8.32 11.09
C SER A 175 -6.64 8.93 9.73
N ARG A 176 -5.56 9.73 9.65
CA ARG A 176 -5.15 10.42 8.43
C ARG A 176 -3.63 10.39 8.31
N VAL A 177 -3.11 10.05 7.15
CA VAL A 177 -1.69 10.22 6.81
C VAL A 177 -1.59 11.00 5.52
N SER A 178 -0.59 11.88 5.44
CA SER A 178 -0.35 12.70 4.25
C SER A 178 1.11 12.62 3.85
N GLY A 179 1.36 12.63 2.55
CA GLY A 179 2.71 12.58 2.00
C GLY A 179 2.85 13.36 0.70
N THR A 180 4.09 13.65 0.36
CA THR A 180 4.49 14.37 -0.85
C THR A 180 5.74 13.75 -1.46
N ILE A 181 6.11 14.18 -2.66
CA ILE A 181 7.39 13.87 -3.28
C ILE A 181 8.29 15.09 -3.10
N PHE A 182 9.34 14.94 -2.29
CA PHE A 182 10.36 15.95 -2.13
C PHE A 182 11.36 15.90 -3.27
N GLY A 183 11.75 17.07 -3.78
CA GLY A 183 12.59 17.17 -4.97
C GLY A 183 11.91 16.55 -6.19
N ARG A 184 12.52 15.49 -6.76
CA ARG A 184 11.97 14.81 -7.95
C ARG A 184 11.44 13.41 -7.69
N VAL A 185 11.95 12.72 -6.67
CA VAL A 185 11.71 11.27 -6.50
C VAL A 185 11.61 10.81 -5.05
N GLU A 186 11.89 11.65 -4.05
CA GLU A 186 11.98 11.21 -2.66
C GLU A 186 10.62 11.26 -1.98
N PRO A 187 9.99 10.13 -1.61
CA PRO A 187 8.74 10.15 -0.88
C PRO A 187 8.95 10.66 0.55
N ARG A 188 8.05 11.52 1.02
CA ARG A 188 8.03 12.02 2.40
C ARG A 188 6.63 11.89 3.00
N ILE A 189 6.56 11.43 4.24
CA ILE A 189 5.38 11.59 5.07
C ILE A 189 5.48 12.98 5.71
N VAL A 190 4.46 13.81 5.48
CA VAL A 190 4.45 15.21 5.94
C VAL A 190 3.46 15.49 7.05
N ALA A 191 2.49 14.60 7.25
CA ALA A 191 1.57 14.69 8.38
C ALA A 191 0.98 13.33 8.77
N VAL A 192 0.79 13.10 10.06
CA VAL A 192 0.06 11.96 10.60
C VAL A 192 -0.90 12.44 11.67
N ASN A 193 -2.20 12.14 11.52
CA ASN A 193 -3.30 12.55 12.41
C ASN A 193 -3.31 14.06 12.76
N GLY A 194 -2.86 14.90 11.83
CA GLY A 194 -2.79 16.36 12.01
C GLY A 194 -1.47 16.87 12.60
N PHE A 195 -0.58 15.99 13.06
CA PHE A 195 0.77 16.37 13.46
C PHE A 195 1.66 16.57 12.23
N PRO A 196 2.24 17.76 12.02
CA PRO A 196 3.21 17.99 10.96
C PRO A 196 4.51 17.24 11.28
N ILE A 197 5.07 16.57 10.28
CA ILE A 197 6.30 15.78 10.40
C ILE A 197 7.06 15.78 9.06
N ASP A 198 8.30 15.31 9.00
CA ASP A 198 9.04 15.08 7.75
C ASP A 198 9.78 13.75 7.88
N VAL A 199 9.15 12.65 7.45
CA VAL A 199 9.69 11.29 7.62
C VAL A 199 9.91 10.64 6.27
N ILE A 200 11.08 10.00 6.11
CA ILE A 200 11.35 9.12 4.97
C ILE A 200 10.69 7.75 5.27
N PRO A 201 9.74 7.28 4.44
CA PRO A 201 8.99 6.06 4.72
C PRO A 201 9.79 4.80 4.35
N GLU A 202 10.80 4.47 5.14
CA GLU A 202 11.66 3.30 4.93
C GLU A 202 12.00 2.55 6.22
N GLY A 203 12.12 1.23 6.10
CA GLY A 203 12.67 0.38 7.16
C GLY A 203 11.70 0.20 8.33
N TYR A 204 12.25 0.05 9.53
CA TYR A 204 11.46 -0.04 10.75
C TYR A 204 11.28 1.35 11.37
N LEU A 205 10.04 1.65 11.73
CA LEU A 205 9.66 2.92 12.35
C LEU A 205 8.95 2.63 13.67
N LEU A 206 9.44 3.22 14.75
CA LEU A 206 8.70 3.34 15.99
C LEU A 206 7.97 4.67 15.99
N ILE A 207 6.65 4.59 16.09
CA ILE A 207 5.74 5.73 16.20
C ILE A 207 5.27 5.79 17.64
N ASN A 208 5.64 6.85 18.34
CA ASN A 208 5.31 7.01 19.75
C ASN A 208 4.53 8.30 19.97
N GLU A 209 3.44 8.21 20.72
CA GLU A 209 2.73 9.37 21.24
C GLU A 209 3.02 9.54 22.73
N ASN A 210 3.23 10.78 23.16
CA ASN A 210 3.51 11.14 24.55
C ASN A 210 2.95 12.52 24.90
N SER A 211 2.87 12.85 26.19
CA SER A 211 2.67 14.24 26.62
C SER A 211 3.97 15.02 26.44
N ASP A 212 3.91 16.23 25.87
CA ASP A 212 5.08 17.08 25.58
C ASP A 212 5.67 17.65 26.88
N LYS A 213 6.45 16.83 27.60
CA LYS A 213 7.12 17.19 28.85
C LYS A 213 8.64 16.93 28.78
N PRO A 214 9.44 17.76 29.47
CA PRO A 214 10.89 17.53 29.56
C PRO A 214 11.24 16.12 30.06
N GLY A 215 12.21 15.48 29.42
CA GLY A 215 12.78 14.20 29.85
C GLY A 215 12.27 12.97 29.08
N PHE A 216 11.08 13.00 28.50
CA PHE A 216 10.50 11.83 27.82
C PHE A 216 11.38 11.31 26.67
N ILE A 217 11.74 12.17 25.71
CA ILE A 217 12.57 11.78 24.55
C ILE A 217 13.94 11.27 24.99
N GLY A 218 14.54 11.88 26.01
CA GLY A 218 15.80 11.41 26.59
C GLY A 218 15.66 10.00 27.14
N ALA A 219 14.63 9.74 27.96
CA ALA A 219 14.38 8.43 28.54
C ALA A 219 14.11 7.36 27.48
N LEU A 220 13.35 7.69 26.43
CA LEU A 220 13.08 6.80 25.31
C LEU A 220 14.36 6.42 24.55
N CYS A 221 15.17 7.41 24.18
CA CYS A 221 16.44 7.16 23.49
C CYS A 221 17.43 6.39 24.37
N THR A 222 17.51 6.69 25.67
CA THR A 222 18.34 5.93 26.62
C THR A 222 17.89 4.48 26.73
N LEU A 223 16.58 4.23 26.79
CA LEU A 223 16.03 2.88 26.81
C LEU A 223 16.43 2.10 25.56
N LEU A 224 16.19 2.66 24.36
CA LEU A 224 16.57 2.03 23.10
C LEU A 224 18.07 1.74 23.02
N GLY A 225 18.91 2.71 23.40
CA GLY A 225 20.36 2.54 23.45
C GLY A 225 20.81 1.45 24.43
N SER A 226 20.16 1.35 25.61
CA SER A 226 20.45 0.30 26.61
C SER A 226 20.11 -1.11 26.12
N LYS A 227 19.22 -1.21 25.12
CA LYS A 227 18.84 -2.46 24.44
C LYS A 227 19.60 -2.67 23.13
N ASN A 228 20.63 -1.86 22.86
CA ASN A 228 21.44 -1.91 21.66
C ASN A 228 20.64 -1.73 20.36
N VAL A 229 19.61 -0.88 20.40
CA VAL A 229 18.81 -0.48 19.23
C VAL A 229 19.35 0.83 18.68
N ASN A 230 19.89 0.80 17.45
CA ASN A 230 20.37 2.00 16.79
C ASN A 230 19.22 2.86 16.25
N ILE A 231 19.35 4.18 16.37
CA ILE A 231 18.39 5.15 15.84
C ILE A 231 19.04 5.82 14.63
N ALA A 232 18.51 5.54 13.44
CA ALA A 232 18.97 6.12 12.19
C ALA A 232 18.48 7.56 12.01
N ARG A 233 17.21 7.82 12.36
CA ARG A 233 16.58 9.15 12.31
C ARG A 233 15.54 9.29 13.41
N LEU A 234 15.36 10.52 13.88
CA LEU A 234 14.35 10.88 14.87
C LEU A 234 13.66 12.16 14.41
N HIS A 235 12.35 12.10 14.26
CA HIS A 235 11.50 13.24 13.93
C HIS A 235 10.49 13.46 15.05
N LEU A 236 10.24 14.72 15.40
CA LEU A 236 9.32 15.12 16.45
C LEU A 236 8.26 16.05 15.86
N GLY A 237 7.00 15.74 16.14
CA GLY A 237 5.86 16.61 15.88
C GLY A 237 5.13 16.89 17.19
N ARG A 238 4.48 18.04 17.30
CA ARG A 238 3.61 18.36 18.43
C ARG A 238 2.42 19.18 17.97
N GLU A 239 1.29 18.98 18.64
CA GLU A 239 0.07 19.75 18.36
C GLU A 239 0.20 21.18 18.85
N SER A 240 0.61 21.33 20.12
CA SER A 240 0.87 22.61 20.77
C SER A 240 1.92 22.42 21.87
N ILE A 241 2.51 23.52 22.35
CA ILE A 241 3.44 23.48 23.48
C ILE A 241 2.73 22.88 24.70
N GLY A 242 3.29 21.83 25.29
CA GLY A 242 2.73 21.15 26.47
C GLY A 242 1.51 20.26 26.21
N GLY A 243 1.11 20.10 24.93
CA GLY A 243 0.04 19.21 24.50
C GLY A 243 0.53 17.79 24.24
N LYS A 244 -0.02 17.14 23.21
CA LYS A 244 0.50 15.85 22.72
C LYS A 244 1.69 16.07 21.78
N ALA A 245 2.65 15.18 21.87
CA ALA A 245 3.75 15.03 20.94
C ALA A 245 3.71 13.65 20.29
N ILE A 246 4.19 13.59 19.06
CA ILE A 246 4.43 12.36 18.31
C ILE A 246 5.89 12.30 17.90
N SER A 247 6.51 11.15 18.02
CA SER A 247 7.86 10.89 17.53
C SER A 247 7.87 9.74 16.55
N PHE A 248 8.64 9.92 15.47
CA PHE A 248 8.91 8.90 14.46
C PHE A 248 10.40 8.57 14.52
N ILE A 249 10.70 7.32 14.84
CA ILE A 249 12.07 6.85 15.09
C ILE A 249 12.38 5.75 14.09
N ASN A 250 13.23 6.05 13.10
CA ASN A 250 13.77 5.02 12.22
C ASN A 250 14.81 4.22 13.00
N ILE A 251 14.62 2.92 13.06
CA ILE A 251 15.52 1.97 13.73
C ILE A 251 16.03 0.93 12.74
N ASP A 252 17.26 0.46 12.94
CA ASP A 252 17.90 -0.47 12.00
C ASP A 252 17.36 -1.90 12.12
N SER A 253 16.85 -2.25 13.29
CA SER A 253 16.31 -3.57 13.62
C SER A 253 14.97 -3.44 14.34
N PRO A 254 14.03 -4.38 14.15
CA PRO A 254 12.77 -4.33 14.87
C PRO A 254 13.00 -4.52 16.37
N VAL A 255 12.28 -3.77 17.19
CA VAL A 255 12.23 -4.01 18.63
C VAL A 255 11.30 -5.19 18.94
N SER A 256 11.63 -5.90 20.03
CA SER A 256 10.82 -6.99 20.53
C SER A 256 9.63 -6.47 21.34
N LYS A 257 8.65 -7.36 21.61
CA LYS A 257 7.47 -7.01 22.41
C LYS A 257 7.83 -6.62 23.84
N GLU A 258 8.92 -7.17 24.39
CA GLU A 258 9.45 -6.80 25.70
C GLU A 258 9.92 -5.34 25.71
N ILE A 259 10.61 -4.89 24.65
CA ILE A 259 11.06 -3.50 24.54
C ILE A 259 9.85 -2.57 24.36
N GLU A 260 8.85 -2.92 23.55
CA GLU A 260 7.60 -2.14 23.45
C GLU A 260 6.89 -1.98 24.80
N GLN A 261 6.88 -3.04 25.63
CA GLN A 261 6.32 -3.01 26.98
C GLN A 261 7.14 -2.14 27.93
N GLU A 262 8.48 -2.12 27.82
CA GLU A 262 9.32 -1.23 28.60
C GLU A 262 9.12 0.24 28.21
N ILE A 263 8.98 0.54 26.90
CA ILE A 263 8.62 1.88 26.42
C ILE A 263 7.29 2.33 27.01
N SER A 264 6.30 1.44 27.06
CA SER A 264 4.97 1.74 27.59
C SER A 264 4.95 2.03 29.11
N LYS A 265 6.04 1.74 29.82
CA LYS A 265 6.21 2.06 31.24
C LYS A 265 6.88 3.42 31.48
N LEU A 266 7.37 4.08 30.43
CA LEU A 266 7.96 5.40 30.57
C LEU A 266 6.89 6.41 31.04
N PRO A 267 7.23 7.33 31.95
CA PRO A 267 6.33 8.42 32.34
C PRO A 267 5.84 9.18 31.12
N ASP A 268 4.60 9.67 31.13
CA ASP A 268 4.03 10.49 30.04
C ASP A 268 3.85 9.80 28.67
N HIS A 269 4.09 8.48 28.59
CA HIS A 269 3.74 7.65 27.44
C HIS A 269 2.22 7.63 27.20
N ILE A 270 1.83 7.64 25.93
CA ILE A 270 0.42 7.47 25.50
C ILE A 270 0.28 6.21 24.65
N SER A 271 1.12 6.05 23.63
CA SER A 271 1.11 4.85 22.78
C SER A 271 2.44 4.65 22.08
N VAL A 272 2.76 3.40 21.75
CA VAL A 272 3.89 3.05 20.88
C VAL A 272 3.41 2.01 19.87
N THR A 273 3.76 2.21 18.61
CA THR A 273 3.48 1.28 17.52
C THR A 273 4.72 1.12 16.67
N GLN A 274 5.16 -0.12 16.47
CA GLN A 274 6.18 -0.44 15.48
C GLN A 274 5.52 -0.72 14.13
N VAL A 275 6.02 -0.08 13.08
CA VAL A 275 5.61 -0.33 11.71
C VAL A 275 6.81 -0.64 10.83
N LYS A 276 6.57 -1.37 9.74
CA LYS A 276 7.57 -1.63 8.69
C LYS A 276 7.09 -1.01 7.39
N LEU A 277 7.93 -0.15 6.80
CA LEU A 277 7.64 0.54 5.54
C LEU A 277 8.54 0.07 4.42
#